data_AF-A0A6A6RGB0-F1
#
_entry.id   AF-A0A6A6RGB0-F1
#
_cell.length_a   1.000
_cell.length_b   1.000
_cell.length_c   1.000
_cell.angle_alpha   90.00
_cell.angle_beta   90.00
_cell.angle_gamma   90.00
#
_symmetry.space_group_name_H-M   'P 1'
#
loop_
_entity.id
_entity.type
_entity.pdbx_description
1 polymer ?
#
loop_
_entity_poly.entity_id
_entity_poly.type
_entity_poly.pdbx_seq_one_letter_code
_entity_poly.pdbx_strand_id
1 'polypeptide(L)'
;MVKDSPQLVLHAQLYQLADKYFISGFKELITKKFTPMAKIYWDTKVFLEAADIVCATTMDTDLGLRKTVVDVLDEHVELLGSKLVQKLLQENGDIGLKLLQLKAELTGWYRIID
;
A
#
# COMPACT_ATOMS: atom_id res chain seq x y z
N MET A 1 -17.83 13.32 12.26
CA MET A 1 -16.57 12.88 12.87
C MET A 1 -15.50 12.91 11.79
N VAL A 2 -14.39 13.61 11.99
CA VAL A 2 -13.28 13.62 11.01
C VAL A 2 -12.65 12.23 11.05
N LYS A 3 -12.84 11.46 9.99
CA LYS A 3 -12.28 10.12 9.85
C LYS A 3 -10.85 10.25 9.31
N ASP A 4 -9.97 10.96 10.00
CA ASP A 4 -8.55 11.04 9.63
C ASP A 4 -7.68 10.52 10.76
N SER A 5 -6.67 9.73 10.40
CA SER A 5 -5.63 9.26 11.32
C SER A 5 -4.28 9.79 10.82
N PRO A 6 -3.80 10.95 11.32
CA PRO A 6 -2.47 11.48 10.96
C PRO A 6 -1.34 10.48 11.26
N GLN A 7 -1.63 9.43 12.03
CA GLN A 7 -0.74 8.33 12.29
C GLN A 7 -0.36 7.54 11.03
N LEU A 8 -1.18 7.48 9.97
CA LEU A 8 -0.82 6.74 8.75
C LEU A 8 0.42 7.31 8.06
N VAL A 9 0.42 8.62 7.80
CA VAL A 9 1.57 9.33 7.20
C VAL A 9 2.80 9.21 8.11
N LEU A 10 2.62 9.37 9.43
CA LEU A 10 3.70 9.18 10.40
C LEU A 10 4.32 7.77 10.32
N HIS A 11 3.50 6.72 10.25
CA HIS A 11 4.00 5.35 10.16
C HIS A 11 4.70 5.08 8.81
N ALA A 12 4.22 5.64 7.70
CA ALA A 12 4.91 5.57 6.42
C ALA A 12 6.30 6.22 6.48
N GLN A 13 6.41 7.43 7.06
CA GLN A 13 7.68 8.13 7.26
C GLN A 13 8.62 7.38 8.23
N LEU A 14 8.09 6.82 9.32
CA LEU A 14 8.88 5.98 10.23
C LEU A 14 9.40 4.72 9.53
N TYR A 15 8.62 4.15 8.62
CA TYR A 15 9.02 2.98 7.85
C TYR A 15 10.20 3.28 6.93
N GLN A 16 10.14 4.41 6.22
CA GLN A 16 11.26 4.92 5.42
C GLN A 16 12.53 5.08 6.27
N LEU A 17 12.41 5.64 7.48
CA LEU A 17 13.56 5.77 8.38
C LEU A 17 14.08 4.40 8.85
N ALA A 18 13.18 3.48 9.22
CA ALA A 18 13.56 2.13 9.63
C ALA A 18 14.27 1.36 8.51
N ASP A 19 13.85 1.54 7.26
CA ASP A 19 14.50 0.99 6.08
C ASP A 19 15.89 1.58 5.87
N LYS A 20 16.01 2.92 5.89
CA LYS A 20 17.28 3.65 5.74
C LYS A 20 18.33 3.26 6.78
N TYR A 21 17.91 2.95 8.00
CA TYR A 21 18.82 2.57 9.10
C TYR A 21 18.89 1.05 9.34
N PHE A 22 18.32 0.23 8.45
CA PHE A 22 18.35 -1.24 8.52
C PHE A 22 17.83 -1.82 9.85
N ILE A 23 16.83 -1.19 10.47
CA ILE A 23 16.24 -1.65 11.73
C ILE A 23 15.04 -2.54 11.43
N SER A 24 15.30 -3.79 11.04
CA SER A 24 14.28 -4.74 10.58
C SER A 24 13.12 -4.96 11.56
N GLY A 25 13.41 -5.15 12.85
CA GLY A 25 12.37 -5.32 13.88
C GLY A 25 11.46 -4.11 14.03
N PHE A 26 11.93 -2.92 13.65
CA PHE A 26 11.12 -1.71 13.67
C PHE A 26 10.16 -1.65 12.48
N LYS A 27 10.59 -2.07 11.29
CA LYS A 27 9.73 -2.20 10.10
C LYS A 27 8.54 -3.11 10.40
N GLU A 28 8.77 -4.26 11.01
CA GLU A 28 7.69 -5.19 11.39
C GLU A 28 6.68 -4.57 12.37
N LEU A 29 7.16 -3.84 13.38
CA LEU A 29 6.29 -3.17 14.34
C LEU A 29 5.45 -2.07 13.68
N ILE A 30 6.05 -1.32 12.76
CA ILE A 30 5.35 -0.29 11.99
C ILE A 30 4.28 -0.92 11.10
N THR A 31 4.60 -2.00 10.37
CA THR A 31 3.61 -2.75 9.56
C THR A 31 2.45 -3.25 10.41
N LYS A 32 2.71 -3.85 11.58
CA LYS A 32 1.67 -4.32 12.50
C LYS A 32 0.70 -3.21 12.94
N LYS A 33 1.18 -1.96 13.07
CA LYS A 33 0.35 -0.80 13.44
C LYS A 33 -0.33 -0.15 12.25
N PHE A 34 0.38 -0.03 11.12
CA PHE A 34 -0.12 0.62 9.91
C PHE A 34 -1.28 -0.15 9.29
N THR A 35 -1.18 -1.47 9.18
CA THR A 35 -2.18 -2.31 8.50
C THR A 35 -3.62 -2.15 9.00
N PRO A 36 -3.94 -2.26 10.30
CA PRO A 36 -5.31 -2.07 10.76
C PRO A 36 -5.81 -0.63 10.53
N MET A 37 -4.95 0.38 10.64
CA MET A 37 -5.33 1.75 10.36
C MET A 37 -5.62 1.95 8.87
N ALA A 38 -4.79 1.41 7.98
CA ALA A 38 -4.99 1.52 6.54
C ALA A 38 -6.33 0.93 6.12
N LYS A 39 -6.70 -0.22 6.70
CA LYS A 39 -8.02 -0.86 6.51
C LYS A 39 -9.19 -0.04 7.07
N ILE A 40 -9.00 0.74 8.14
CA ILE A 40 -10.08 1.57 8.72
C ILE A 40 -10.25 2.87 7.92
N TYR A 41 -9.14 3.46 7.47
CA TYR A 41 -9.07 4.81 6.89
C TYR A 41 -8.80 4.79 5.37
N TRP A 42 -9.11 3.69 4.69
CA TRP A 42 -8.83 3.48 3.26
C TRP A 42 -9.43 4.56 2.33
N ASP A 43 -10.57 5.12 2.70
CA ASP A 43 -11.37 6.10 1.95
C ASP A 43 -10.94 7.55 2.21
N THR A 44 -9.78 7.75 2.86
CA THR A 44 -9.32 9.06 3.33
C THR A 44 -8.17 9.57 2.47
N LYS A 45 -8.02 10.89 2.38
CA LYS A 45 -6.85 11.50 1.72
C LYS A 45 -5.55 11.12 2.42
N VAL A 46 -5.59 10.94 3.74
CA VAL A 46 -4.42 10.59 4.56
C VAL A 46 -3.91 9.19 4.21
N PHE A 47 -4.79 8.23 3.92
CA PHE A 47 -4.35 6.93 3.41
C PHE A 47 -3.65 7.04 2.06
N LEU A 48 -4.21 7.82 1.12
CA LEU A 48 -3.62 7.99 -0.21
C LEU A 48 -2.25 8.67 -0.15
N GLU A 49 -2.08 9.67 0.73
CA GLU A 49 -0.79 10.31 0.99
C GLU A 49 0.22 9.34 1.61
N ALA A 50 -0.21 8.54 2.60
CA ALA A 50 0.66 7.55 3.20
C ALA A 50 1.06 6.45 2.22
N ALA A 51 0.15 6.02 1.35
CA ALA A 51 0.43 5.08 0.28
C ALA A 51 1.48 5.64 -0.69
N ASP A 52 1.33 6.89 -1.14
CA ASP A 52 2.31 7.55 -2.01
C ASP A 52 3.71 7.56 -1.38
N ILE A 53 3.83 7.93 -0.10
CA ILE A 53 5.10 7.88 0.64
C ILE A 53 5.67 6.46 0.68
N VAL A 54 4.87 5.45 1.02
CA VAL A 54 5.33 4.06 1.07
C VAL A 54 5.92 3.65 -0.27
N CYS A 55 5.21 3.95 -1.36
CA CYS A 55 5.62 3.53 -2.69
C CYS A 55 6.83 4.32 -3.20
N ALA A 56 6.92 5.62 -2.91
CA ALA A 56 8.06 6.44 -3.31
C ALA A 56 9.36 6.12 -2.54
N THR A 57 9.27 5.50 -1.36
CA THR A 57 10.41 5.37 -0.44
C THR A 57 10.89 3.95 -0.20
N THR A 58 10.22 2.96 -0.77
CA THR A 58 10.58 1.55 -0.63
C THR A 58 10.83 0.94 -2.01
N MET A 59 11.67 -0.10 -2.09
CA MET A 59 11.84 -0.86 -3.33
C MET A 59 10.65 -1.82 -3.55
N ASP A 60 10.45 -2.26 -4.78
CA ASP A 60 9.43 -3.27 -5.16
C ASP A 60 9.58 -4.61 -4.40
N THR A 61 10.81 -4.98 -4.05
CA THR A 61 11.13 -6.16 -3.22
C THR A 61 10.77 -5.99 -1.74
N ASP A 62 10.53 -4.77 -1.28
CA ASP A 62 10.11 -4.49 0.09
C ASP A 62 8.60 -4.62 0.25
N LEU A 63 8.17 -5.84 0.54
CA LEU A 63 6.76 -6.17 0.61
C LEU A 63 6.04 -5.58 1.84
N GLY A 64 6.72 -5.03 2.85
CA GLY A 64 6.09 -4.77 4.15
C GLY A 64 4.87 -3.85 4.09
N LEU A 65 5.06 -2.54 3.92
CA LEU A 65 3.92 -1.62 3.75
C LEU A 65 3.34 -1.65 2.34
N ARG A 66 4.14 -1.99 1.30
CA ARG A 66 3.66 -2.11 -0.08
C ARG A 66 2.56 -3.16 -0.20
N LYS A 67 2.72 -4.33 0.43
CA LYS A 67 1.68 -5.36 0.44
C LYS A 67 0.40 -4.84 1.09
N THR A 68 0.49 -4.12 2.21
CA THR A 68 -0.69 -3.52 2.84
C THR A 68 -1.44 -2.57 1.90
N VAL A 69 -0.72 -1.74 1.14
CA VAL A 69 -1.35 -0.85 0.15
C VAL A 69 -2.06 -1.67 -0.94
N VAL A 70 -1.40 -2.70 -1.48
CA VAL A 70 -2.01 -3.60 -2.47
C VAL A 70 -3.27 -4.28 -1.91
N ASP A 71 -3.20 -4.83 -0.69
CA ASP A 71 -4.33 -5.51 -0.05
C ASP A 71 -5.53 -4.56 0.13
N VAL A 72 -5.29 -3.31 0.53
CA VAL A 72 -6.35 -2.30 0.68
C VAL A 72 -6.97 -1.93 -0.69
N LEU A 73 -6.15 -1.78 -1.73
CA LEU A 73 -6.66 -1.51 -3.09
C LEU A 73 -7.44 -2.70 -3.67
N ASP A 74 -7.03 -3.94 -3.32
CA ASP A 74 -7.74 -5.15 -3.71
C ASP A 74 -9.10 -5.28 -3.03
N GLU A 75 -9.16 -4.95 -1.73
CA GLU A 75 -10.39 -4.92 -0.92
C GLU A 75 -11.34 -3.79 -1.34
N HIS A 76 -10.81 -2.67 -1.85
CA HIS A 76 -11.57 -1.45 -2.20
C HIS A 76 -11.31 -1.00 -3.64
N VAL A 77 -11.69 -1.84 -4.61
CA VAL A 77 -11.47 -1.59 -6.05
C VAL A 77 -12.10 -0.30 -6.58
N GLU A 78 -13.12 0.24 -5.90
CA GLU A 78 -13.72 1.54 -6.19
C GLU A 78 -12.71 2.69 -6.13
N LEU A 79 -11.61 2.53 -5.36
CA LEU A 79 -10.51 3.48 -5.29
C LEU A 79 -9.81 3.67 -6.64
N LEU A 80 -9.89 2.71 -7.58
CA LEU A 80 -9.31 2.84 -8.92
C LEU A 80 -9.96 3.97 -9.74
N GLY A 81 -11.15 4.42 -9.36
CA GLY A 81 -11.77 5.63 -9.93
C GLY A 81 -11.13 6.94 -9.48
N SER A 82 -10.31 6.93 -8.43
CA SER A 82 -9.62 8.10 -7.90
C SER A 82 -8.42 8.49 -8.75
N LYS A 83 -8.35 9.77 -9.14
CA LYS A 83 -7.18 10.32 -9.86
C LYS A 83 -5.88 10.16 -9.06
N LEU A 84 -5.94 10.21 -7.73
CA LEU A 84 -4.76 10.02 -6.87
C LEU A 84 -4.25 8.58 -6.93
N VAL A 85 -5.16 7.60 -6.91
CA VAL A 85 -4.79 6.17 -7.01
C VAL A 85 -4.27 5.86 -8.41
N GLN A 86 -4.90 6.41 -9.46
CA GLN A 86 -4.40 6.28 -10.82
C GLN A 86 -2.98 6.84 -10.97
N LYS A 87 -2.70 8.02 -10.39
CA LYS A 87 -1.36 8.60 -10.36
C LYS A 87 -0.37 7.68 -9.63
N LEU A 88 -0.75 7.17 -8.45
CA LEU A 88 0.08 6.25 -7.68
C LEU A 88 0.43 4.99 -8.49
N LEU A 89 -0.54 4.39 -9.19
CA LEU A 89 -0.32 3.20 -10.03
C LEU A 89 0.51 3.49 -11.29
N GLN A 90 0.38 4.70 -11.87
CA GLN A 90 1.21 5.12 -12.99
C GLN A 90 2.67 5.33 -12.58
N GLU A 91 2.91 5.87 -11.39
CA GLU A 91 4.23 6.12 -10.83
C GLU A 91 4.86 4.83 -10.24
N ASN A 92 4.03 3.87 -9.82
CA ASN A 92 4.43 2.62 -9.18
C ASN A 92 3.78 1.42 -9.87
N GLY A 93 4.21 1.16 -11.11
CA GLY A 93 3.63 0.11 -11.96
C GLY A 93 3.72 -1.31 -11.36
N ASP A 94 4.66 -1.55 -10.46
CA ASP A 94 4.81 -2.82 -9.74
C ASP A 94 3.59 -3.12 -8.85
N ILE A 95 2.99 -2.11 -8.24
CA ILE A 95 1.77 -2.22 -7.42
C ILE A 95 0.58 -2.56 -8.30
N GLY A 96 0.46 -1.89 -9.44
CA GLY A 96 -0.57 -2.20 -10.43
C GLY A 96 -0.46 -3.63 -10.94
N LEU A 97 0.76 -4.08 -11.26
CA LEU A 97 1.03 -5.46 -11.66
C LEU A 97 0.63 -6.44 -10.55
N LYS A 98 1.00 -6.16 -9.28
CA LYS A 98 0.68 -7.05 -8.17
C LYS A 98 -0.82 -7.15 -7.89
N LEU A 99 -1.54 -6.02 -7.99
CA LEU A 99 -3.00 -5.99 -7.90
C LEU A 99 -3.65 -6.83 -9.01
N LEU A 100 -3.17 -6.70 -10.26
CA LEU A 100 -3.66 -7.50 -11.38
C LEU A 100 -3.40 -9.00 -11.17
N GLN A 101 -2.21 -9.38 -10.71
CA GLN A 101 -1.88 -10.77 -10.39
C GLN A 101 -2.83 -11.34 -9.33
N LEU A 102 -3.07 -10.63 -8.23
CA LEU A 102 -4.01 -11.04 -7.18
C LEU A 102 -5.43 -11.24 -7.72
N LYS A 103 -5.95 -10.28 -8.51
CA LYS A 103 -7.28 -10.42 -9.12
C LYS A 103 -7.34 -11.61 -10.07
N ALA A 104 -6.29 -11.80 -10.87
CA ALA A 104 -6.27 -12.86 -11.86
C ALA A 104 -6.20 -14.25 -11.21
N GLU A 105 -5.48 -14.40 -10.08
CA GLU A 105 -5.45 -15.62 -9.24
C GLU A 105 -6.83 -15.93 -8.63
N LEU A 106 -7.52 -14.91 -8.12
CA LEU A 106 -8.84 -15.07 -7.47
C LEU A 106 -9.97 -15.36 -8.46
N THR A 107 -9.89 -14.79 -9.67
CA THR A 107 -10.96 -14.85 -10.68
C THR A 107 -10.72 -15.90 -11.77
N GLY A 108 -9.54 -16.51 -11.81
CA GLY A 108 -9.15 -17.47 -12.85
C GLY A 108 -8.99 -16.84 -14.23
N TRP A 109 -8.67 -15.54 -14.30
CA TRP A 109 -8.55 -14.78 -15.56
C TRP A 109 -7.34 -15.15 -16.42
N TYR A 110 -6.45 -16.02 -15.94
CA TYR A 110 -5.40 -16.61 -16.75
C TYR A 110 -5.32 -18.12 -16.51
N ARG A 111 -5.05 -18.86 -17.59
CA ARG A 111 -4.43 -20.18 -17.52
C ARG A 111 -2.93 -19.95 -17.64
N ILE A 112 -2.16 -20.58 -16.76
CA ILE A 112 -0.70 -20.66 -16.94
C ILE A 112 -0.48 -21.30 -18.31
N ILE A 113 0.17 -20.58 -19.21
CA ILE A 113 0.74 -21.17 -20.42
C ILE A 113 2.20 -21.36 -20.07
N ASP A 114 2.57 -22.62 -19.79
CA ASP A 114 3.96 -23.05 -19.57
C ASP A 114 4.79 -22.88 -20.86
#